data_AF-A0A1Q5CQ94-F1
#
_entry.id   AF-A0A1Q5CQ94-F1
#
_cell.length_a   1.000
_cell.length_b   1.000
_cell.length_c   1.000
_cell.angle_alpha   90.00
_cell.angle_beta   90.00
_cell.angle_gamma   90.00
#
_symmetry.space_group_name_H-M   'P 1'
#
loop_
_entity.id
_entity.type
_entity.pdbx_description
1 polymer ?
#
loop_
_entity_poly.entity_id
_entity_poly.type
_entity_poly.pdbx_seq_one_letter_code
_entity_poly.pdbx_strand_id
1 'polypeptide(L)'
;MRVVSRVNRQSAVRGEQRAARSVIGLALVCATAAAVLTGCSMKEAICGGGEYPVISGGTGGACVPNGGEPPGGYTRYPEGKVPEHVDDEWDTYWRTHTVGKDGNIVEVPEGR
;
A
#
# COMPACT_ATOMS: atom_id res chain seq x y z
N MET A 1 70.48 38.02 -25.58
CA MET A 1 69.03 37.90 -25.87
C MET A 1 68.72 36.47 -26.26
N ARG A 2 67.91 35.75 -25.48
CA ARG A 2 67.37 34.42 -25.84
C ARG A 2 65.86 34.50 -25.76
N VAL A 3 65.20 34.41 -26.90
CA VAL A 3 63.76 34.23 -27.03
C VAL A 3 63.59 33.04 -27.95
N VAL A 4 63.08 31.91 -27.44
CA VAL A 4 62.12 31.06 -28.16
C VAL A 4 61.26 30.29 -27.13
N SER A 5 60.04 30.77 -26.98
CA SER A 5 58.74 30.09 -26.86
C SER A 5 58.65 28.73 -26.13
N ARG A 6 58.06 28.74 -24.92
CA ARG A 6 57.26 27.60 -24.45
C ARG A 6 55.82 27.78 -24.92
N VAL A 7 55.43 26.97 -25.90
CA VAL A 7 54.05 26.84 -26.37
C VAL A 7 53.14 26.43 -25.21
N ASN A 8 52.17 27.28 -24.91
CA ASN A 8 51.05 27.02 -24.02
C ASN A 8 50.20 25.87 -24.59
N ARG A 9 50.19 24.71 -23.93
CA ARG A 9 49.28 23.60 -24.25
C ARG A 9 48.39 23.32 -23.04
N GLN A 10 47.40 24.20 -22.82
CA GLN A 10 46.31 23.98 -21.86
C GLN A 10 44.97 24.02 -22.58
N SER A 11 44.66 22.98 -23.36
CA SER A 11 43.34 22.78 -23.94
C SER A 11 43.03 21.30 -24.06
N ALA A 12 42.80 20.60 -22.95
CA ALA A 12 42.25 19.24 -22.99
C ALA A 12 41.60 18.72 -21.70
N VAL A 13 41.56 19.47 -20.58
CA VAL A 13 41.14 18.88 -19.27
C VAL A 13 39.99 19.64 -18.61
N ARG A 14 39.14 20.35 -19.37
CA ARG A 14 37.95 21.03 -18.83
C ARG A 14 36.61 20.44 -19.30
N GLY A 15 36.60 19.57 -20.31
CA GLY A 15 35.38 18.95 -20.83
C GLY A 15 34.87 17.77 -19.98
N GLU A 16 35.77 16.93 -19.47
CA GLU A 16 35.39 15.67 -18.81
C GLU A 16 34.84 15.87 -17.38
N GLN A 17 35.29 16.89 -16.66
CA GLN A 17 34.91 17.10 -15.25
C GLN A 17 33.51 17.71 -15.06
N ARG A 18 32.91 18.29 -16.10
CA ARG A 18 31.56 18.86 -16.03
C ARG A 18 30.49 17.82 -16.35
N ALA A 19 30.79 16.90 -17.27
CA ALA A 19 29.93 15.77 -17.59
C ALA A 19 29.82 14.79 -16.41
N ALA A 20 30.94 14.45 -15.76
CA ALA A 20 30.93 13.51 -14.64
C ALA A 20 30.11 13.99 -13.43
N ARG A 21 30.13 15.29 -13.12
CA ARG A 21 29.35 15.86 -12.00
C ARG A 21 27.85 15.94 -12.28
N SER A 22 27.46 16.08 -13.55
CA SER A 22 26.06 16.22 -13.94
C SER A 22 25.34 14.87 -14.06
N VAL A 23 26.06 13.80 -14.38
CA VAL A 23 25.49 12.45 -14.53
C VAL A 23 25.21 11.80 -13.16
N ILE A 24 26.06 12.07 -12.15
CA ILE A 24 25.90 11.49 -10.80
C ILE A 24 24.68 12.09 -10.07
N GLY A 25 24.40 13.39 -10.23
CA GLY A 25 23.25 14.04 -9.59
C GLY A 25 21.90 13.57 -10.14
N LEU A 26 21.82 13.22 -11.43
CA LEU A 26 20.58 12.78 -12.06
C LEU A 26 20.21 11.33 -11.69
N ALA A 27 21.21 10.45 -11.53
CA ALA A 27 20.99 9.05 -11.18
C ALA A 27 20.39 8.87 -9.77
N LEU A 28 20.78 9.72 -8.81
CA LEU A 28 20.28 9.66 -7.42
C LEU A 28 18.80 10.07 -7.29
N VAL A 29 18.32 10.99 -8.14
CA VAL A 29 16.90 11.42 -8.14
C VAL A 29 15.97 10.35 -8.72
N CYS A 30 16.43 9.58 -9.70
CA CYS A 30 15.62 8.50 -10.29
C CYS A 30 15.42 7.32 -9.34
N ALA A 31 16.42 7.01 -8.49
CA ALA A 31 16.33 5.89 -7.56
C ALA A 31 15.32 6.13 -6.43
N THR A 32 15.18 7.37 -5.96
CA THR A 32 14.18 7.71 -4.93
C THR A 32 12.77 7.73 -5.49
N ALA A 33 12.56 8.19 -6.73
CA ALA A 33 11.25 8.19 -7.38
C ALA A 33 10.70 6.78 -7.63
N ALA A 34 11.55 5.82 -7.99
CA ALA A 34 11.14 4.44 -8.23
C ALA A 34 10.64 3.71 -6.97
N ALA A 35 11.24 3.98 -5.81
CA ALA A 35 10.84 3.39 -4.54
C ALA A 35 9.48 3.90 -4.02
N VAL A 36 9.05 5.11 -4.42
CA VAL A 36 7.72 5.64 -4.09
C VAL A 36 6.63 5.09 -5.03
N LEU A 37 7.00 4.72 -6.27
CA LEU A 37 6.08 4.13 -7.25
C LEU A 37 5.81 2.64 -6.99
N THR A 38 6.74 1.95 -6.32
CA THR A 38 6.45 0.68 -5.65
C THR A 38 5.73 0.98 -4.35
N GLY A 39 4.44 1.33 -4.43
CA GLY A 39 3.59 1.49 -3.25
C GLY A 39 3.87 0.35 -2.29
N CYS A 40 4.18 0.67 -1.03
CA CYS A 40 4.59 -0.30 -0.02
C CYS A 40 3.63 -1.50 -0.08
N SER A 41 4.16 -2.68 -0.38
CA SER A 41 3.39 -3.94 -0.47
C SER A 41 2.95 -4.37 0.94
N MET A 42 2.11 -3.56 1.56
CA MET A 42 1.46 -3.85 2.83
C MET A 42 0.08 -4.37 2.48
N LYS A 43 -0.24 -5.59 2.93
CA LYS A 43 -1.64 -6.02 2.95
C LYS A 43 -2.38 -5.07 3.87
N GLU A 44 -3.40 -4.41 3.34
CA GLU A 44 -4.24 -3.50 4.11
C GLU A 44 -5.12 -4.32 5.05
N ALA A 45 -5.06 -4.04 6.36
CA ALA A 45 -5.90 -4.70 7.34
C ALA A 45 -7.34 -4.18 7.23
N ILE A 46 -8.34 -5.03 7.49
CA ILE A 46 -9.76 -4.62 7.47
C ILE A 46 -10.08 -3.60 8.57
N CYS A 47 -9.49 -3.80 9.75
CA CYS A 47 -9.64 -2.92 10.90
C CYS A 47 -8.27 -2.54 11.48
N GLY A 48 -8.22 -1.43 12.23
CA GLY A 48 -7.02 -1.05 12.97
C GLY A 48 -6.70 -2.05 14.08
N GLY A 49 -5.44 -2.11 14.53
CA GLY A 49 -4.97 -3.11 15.50
C GLY A 49 -5.63 -3.09 16.89
N GLY A 50 -6.48 -2.10 17.18
CA GLY A 50 -7.28 -2.00 18.41
C GLY A 50 -8.76 -2.38 18.23
N GLU A 51 -9.13 -2.84 17.04
CA GLU A 51 -10.51 -3.09 16.64
C GLU A 51 -10.67 -4.49 16.04
N TYR A 52 -11.89 -4.99 16.03
CA TYR A 52 -12.27 -6.22 15.37
C TYR A 52 -13.41 -5.97 14.38
N PRO A 53 -13.46 -6.71 13.25
CA PRO A 53 -14.50 -6.52 12.26
C PRO A 53 -15.82 -7.18 12.68
N VAL A 54 -16.93 -6.57 12.29
CA VAL A 54 -18.30 -7.07 12.43
C VAL A 54 -19.03 -7.01 11.11
N ILE A 55 -20.02 -7.88 10.91
CA ILE A 55 -20.82 -7.96 9.68
C ILE A 55 -22.23 -7.45 9.94
N SER A 56 -22.80 -6.72 8.99
CA SER A 56 -24.22 -6.40 8.95
C SER A 56 -25.06 -7.59 8.49
N GLY A 57 -26.40 -7.46 8.46
CA GLY A 57 -27.29 -8.42 7.79
C GLY A 57 -27.24 -8.42 6.24
N GLY A 58 -26.19 -7.84 5.65
CA GLY A 58 -25.86 -7.84 4.23
C GLY A 58 -24.36 -8.06 4.02
N THR A 59 -23.78 -7.53 2.93
CA THR A 59 -22.35 -7.73 2.59
C THR A 59 -21.41 -6.70 3.21
N GLY A 60 -21.95 -5.71 3.95
CA GLY A 60 -21.17 -4.64 4.58
C GLY A 60 -20.67 -5.00 5.98
N GLY A 61 -19.49 -4.49 6.33
CA GLY A 61 -18.88 -4.62 7.66
C GLY A 61 -18.61 -3.29 8.35
N ALA A 62 -18.19 -3.35 9.61
CA ALA A 62 -17.70 -2.22 10.40
C ALA A 62 -16.60 -2.67 11.37
N CYS A 63 -15.87 -1.72 11.95
CA CYS A 63 -14.87 -1.98 12.98
C CYS A 63 -15.40 -1.56 14.36
N VAL A 64 -15.16 -2.40 15.35
CA VAL A 64 -15.55 -2.17 16.74
C VAL A 64 -14.32 -2.26 17.63
N PRO A 65 -14.12 -1.35 18.60
CA PRO A 65 -13.02 -1.45 19.56
C PRO A 65 -13.01 -2.80 20.28
N ASN A 66 -11.83 -3.37 20.49
CA ASN A 66 -11.66 -4.63 21.20
C ASN A 66 -12.33 -4.59 22.59
N GLY A 67 -13.16 -5.60 22.88
CA GLY A 67 -13.98 -5.66 24.10
C GLY A 67 -15.28 -4.86 24.05
N GLY A 68 -15.52 -4.11 22.98
CA GLY A 68 -16.81 -3.48 22.71
C GLY A 68 -17.88 -4.50 22.29
N GLU A 69 -19.14 -4.06 22.33
CA GLU A 69 -20.28 -4.80 21.80
C GLU A 69 -20.58 -4.33 20.37
N PRO A 70 -20.95 -5.24 19.43
CA PRO A 70 -21.37 -4.82 18.10
C PRO A 70 -22.55 -3.83 18.14
N PRO A 71 -22.54 -2.81 17.28
CA PRO A 71 -23.68 -1.91 17.15
C PRO A 71 -24.92 -2.66 16.65
N GLY A 72 -26.11 -2.10 16.91
CA GLY A 72 -27.38 -2.71 16.49
C GLY A 72 -27.42 -2.96 14.99
N GLY A 73 -27.82 -4.18 14.59
CA GLY A 73 -27.85 -4.61 13.19
C GLY A 73 -26.53 -5.21 12.68
N TYR A 74 -25.48 -5.23 13.51
CA TYR A 74 -24.24 -5.94 13.25
C TYR A 74 -24.10 -7.14 14.18
N THR A 75 -23.37 -8.14 13.72
CA THR A 75 -23.00 -9.34 14.48
C THR A 75 -21.53 -9.66 14.28
N ARG A 76 -20.98 -10.50 15.15
CA ARG A 76 -19.62 -11.02 15.00
C ARG A 76 -19.60 -12.04 13.85
N TYR A 77 -18.49 -12.04 13.11
CA TYR A 77 -18.20 -13.10 12.16
C TYR A 77 -18.10 -14.45 12.88
N PRO A 78 -18.52 -15.56 12.24
CA PRO A 78 -18.29 -16.91 12.76
C PRO A 78 -16.80 -17.17 13.00
N GLU A 79 -16.50 -18.01 13.98
CA GLU A 79 -15.11 -18.40 14.29
C GLU A 79 -14.42 -19.00 13.06
N GLY A 80 -13.18 -18.58 12.81
CA GLY A 80 -12.41 -19.00 11.64
C GLY A 80 -12.89 -18.43 10.30
N LYS A 81 -13.91 -17.55 10.30
CA LYS A 81 -14.44 -16.88 9.10
C LYS A 81 -14.36 -15.36 9.18
N VAL A 82 -13.32 -14.87 9.84
CA VAL A 82 -13.12 -13.44 10.11
C VAL A 82 -12.16 -12.87 9.06
N PRO A 83 -12.53 -11.78 8.35
CA PRO A 83 -11.61 -11.14 7.41
C PRO A 83 -10.56 -10.34 8.17
N GLU A 84 -9.29 -10.54 7.80
CA GLU A 84 -8.13 -9.89 8.42
C GLU A 84 -7.56 -8.79 7.53
N HIS A 85 -7.52 -9.03 6.21
CA HIS A 85 -6.97 -8.12 5.22
C HIS A 85 -7.94 -7.91 4.04
N VAL A 86 -7.86 -6.74 3.43
CA VAL A 86 -8.56 -6.45 2.18
C VAL A 86 -8.17 -7.49 1.11
N ASP A 87 -9.17 -7.99 0.40
CA ASP A 87 -9.05 -9.04 -0.62
C ASP A 87 -8.53 -10.40 -0.10
N ASP A 88 -8.56 -10.65 1.21
CA ASP A 88 -8.34 -12.01 1.70
C ASP A 88 -9.53 -12.94 1.39
N GLU A 89 -9.37 -14.22 1.74
CA GLU A 89 -10.38 -15.25 1.49
C GLU A 89 -11.74 -14.86 2.08
N TRP A 90 -11.75 -14.36 3.31
CA TRP A 90 -12.98 -14.03 4.01
C TRP A 90 -13.56 -12.70 3.55
N ASP A 91 -12.73 -11.68 3.31
CA ASP A 91 -13.17 -10.42 2.72
C ASP A 91 -13.87 -10.66 1.38
N THR A 92 -13.27 -11.52 0.55
CA THR A 92 -13.87 -11.89 -0.75
C THR A 92 -15.15 -12.70 -0.57
N TYR A 93 -15.18 -13.68 0.34
CA TYR A 93 -16.35 -14.52 0.58
C TYR A 93 -17.58 -13.71 1.02
N TRP A 94 -17.37 -12.74 1.92
CA TRP A 94 -18.44 -11.92 2.48
C TRP A 94 -18.98 -10.85 1.51
N ARG A 95 -18.37 -10.68 0.33
CA ARG A 95 -18.93 -9.82 -0.74
C ARG A 95 -20.24 -10.33 -1.31
N THR A 96 -20.53 -11.63 -1.16
CA THR A 96 -21.77 -12.26 -1.63
C THR A 96 -22.52 -13.01 -0.54
N HIS A 97 -21.98 -13.05 0.69
CA HIS A 97 -22.57 -13.77 1.81
C HIS A 97 -22.81 -12.85 3.00
N THR A 98 -23.70 -13.26 3.89
CA THR A 98 -23.94 -12.60 5.16
C THR A 98 -24.33 -13.58 6.25
N VAL A 99 -24.37 -13.11 7.49
CA VAL A 99 -24.92 -13.85 8.63
C VAL A 99 -26.37 -13.42 8.84
N GLY A 100 -27.29 -14.35 8.60
CA GLY A 100 -28.72 -14.17 8.82
C GLY A 100 -29.07 -13.95 10.28
N LYS A 101 -30.33 -13.55 10.54
CA LYS A 101 -30.84 -13.27 11.90
C LYS A 101 -30.80 -14.48 12.84
N ASP A 102 -30.80 -15.67 12.26
CA ASP A 102 -30.73 -16.97 12.92
C ASP A 102 -29.29 -17.48 13.07
N GLY A 103 -28.29 -16.70 12.63
CA GLY A 103 -26.88 -17.09 12.66
C GLY A 103 -26.45 -17.95 11.47
N ASN A 104 -27.35 -18.27 10.54
CA ASN A 104 -27.02 -19.05 9.35
C ASN A 104 -26.32 -18.17 8.31
N ILE A 105 -25.34 -18.73 7.60
CA ILE A 105 -24.68 -18.05 6.48
C ILE A 105 -25.57 -18.17 5.25
N VAL A 106 -25.90 -17.04 4.62
CA VAL A 106 -26.77 -16.98 3.43
C VAL A 106 -26.13 -16.12 2.35
N GLU A 107 -26.42 -16.43 1.08
CA GLU A 107 -26.06 -15.57 -0.05
C GLU A 107 -26.94 -14.32 -0.08
N VAL A 108 -26.34 -13.19 -0.43
CA VAL A 108 -27.02 -11.91 -0.62
C VAL A 108 -27.33 -11.75 -2.12
N PRO A 109 -28.62 -11.62 -2.51
CA PRO A 109 -28.99 -11.38 -3.90
C PRO A 109 -28.38 -10.09 -4.42
N GLU A 110 -27.85 -10.10 -5.64
CA GLU A 110 -27.33 -8.88 -6.28
C GLU A 110 -28.43 -7.81 -6.39
N GLY A 111 -28.12 -6.58 -5.95
CA GLY A 111 -29.02 -5.42 -6.09
C GLY A 111 -29.83 -5.01 -4.84
N ARG A 112 -29.36 -5.32 -3.62
CA ARG A 112 -29.95 -4.82 -2.37
C ARG A 112 -28.97 -3.97 -1.57
#